data_AF-A0A954C4L3-F1
#
_entry.id   AF-A0A954C4L3-F1
#
_cell.length_a   1.000
_cell.length_b   1.000
_cell.length_c   1.000
_cell.angle_alpha   90.00
_cell.angle_beta   90.00
_cell.angle_gamma   90.00
#
_symmetry.space_group_name_H-M   'P 1'
#
loop_
_entity.id
_entity.type
_entity.pdbx_description
1 polymer ?
#
loop_
_entity_poly.entity_id
_entity_poly.type
_entity_poly.pdbx_seq_one_letter_code
_entity_poly.pdbx_strand_id
1 'polypeptide(L)'
;MGRNRSFFDRLFGGSGKRRRTRSEKPPQSEGTQRLARELDKGATSVSLRRLRAAGMQSVRVIDATQIEGIVGNAVDEALRLRKVDLSVDEREQVRDMATAQLRQLMEENQRLSVEKDEATARAQAAAVEHDQLEASIATLRQELASRQDQLNARHAELAKEKARKVIVEISDASFEELERRLKLTIERLVRDEDLGSLEEELGKAVHRLIETERQKQGAAPVEDEKVEFLEKRIGKLNKALEDAEGALRKLAALKGLEPGIASIYAEIQGLNLEDPDFERKSELLAEVFKENLELQRVLEESEAPAAPVDAGAELAIPAGFEPPDETLIAETGF
;
A
#
# COMPACT_ATOMS: atom_id res chain seq x y z
N MET A 1 24.02 27.97 30.76
CA MET A 1 23.33 28.01 29.45
C MET A 1 23.17 26.58 28.97
N GLY A 2 22.02 25.93 28.91
CA GLY A 2 20.63 26.39 29.00
C GLY A 2 19.80 25.56 28.00
N ARG A 3 19.46 24.33 28.42
CA ARG A 3 18.63 23.28 27.80
C ARG A 3 17.62 23.76 26.73
N ASN A 4 17.62 23.12 25.56
CA ASN A 4 16.48 23.08 24.62
C ASN A 4 16.53 21.79 23.76
N ARG A 5 16.21 20.64 24.35
CA ARG A 5 16.01 19.34 23.65
C ARG A 5 14.64 18.73 23.99
N SER A 6 13.54 19.49 23.94
CA SER A 6 12.24 18.95 24.39
C SER A 6 11.00 19.37 23.60
N PHE A 7 11.12 19.83 22.35
CA PHE A 7 9.94 20.23 21.57
C PHE A 7 9.52 19.20 20.52
N PHE A 8 10.46 18.52 19.86
CA PHE A 8 10.14 17.60 18.75
C PHE A 8 9.59 16.23 19.18
N ASP A 9 9.97 15.72 20.36
CA ASP A 9 9.40 14.46 20.90
C ASP A 9 7.93 14.58 21.34
N ARG A 10 7.38 15.80 21.38
CA ARG A 10 6.03 16.06 21.89
C ARG A 10 4.95 16.08 20.80
N LEU A 11 5.32 16.16 19.52
CA LEU A 11 4.37 16.31 18.41
C LEU A 11 4.15 15.02 17.61
N PHE A 12 5.09 14.07 17.60
CA PHE A 12 4.99 12.88 16.74
C PHE A 12 5.22 11.53 17.43
N GLY A 13 5.51 11.52 18.74
CA GLY A 13 5.69 10.30 19.55
C GLY A 13 4.38 9.68 20.08
N GLY A 14 3.32 9.70 19.28
CA GLY A 14 2.01 9.13 19.65
C GLY A 14 1.82 7.73 19.08
N SER A 15 2.73 6.80 19.35
CA SER A 15 2.41 5.37 19.14
C SER A 15 1.25 5.04 20.09
N GLY A 16 0.04 5.12 19.54
CA GLY A 16 -1.19 4.73 20.19
C GLY A 16 -1.17 3.23 20.41
N LYS A 17 -0.36 2.78 21.37
CA LYS A 17 -0.67 1.63 22.21
C LYS A 17 -2.04 1.95 22.77
N ARG A 18 -3.07 1.53 22.05
CA ARG A 18 -4.42 1.37 22.57
C ARG A 18 -4.22 0.53 23.82
N ARG A 19 -4.09 1.21 24.96
CA ARG A 19 -4.26 0.60 26.27
C ARG A 19 -5.66 0.03 26.16
N ARG A 20 -5.75 -1.27 25.82
CA ARG A 20 -6.91 -2.07 26.12
C ARG A 20 -7.18 -1.72 27.56
N THR A 21 -8.23 -0.94 27.79
CA THR A 21 -8.79 -0.74 29.11
C THR A 21 -9.06 -2.15 29.58
N ARG A 22 -8.11 -2.68 30.33
CA ARG A 22 -8.20 -3.97 31.00
C ARG A 22 -9.45 -3.76 31.83
N SER A 23 -10.58 -4.33 31.39
CA SER A 23 -11.80 -4.23 32.17
C SER A 23 -11.40 -4.79 33.53
N GLU A 24 -11.38 -3.92 34.53
CA GLU A 24 -11.06 -4.32 35.88
C GLU A 24 -12.17 -5.28 36.26
N LYS A 25 -11.88 -6.58 36.11
CA LYS A 25 -12.75 -7.65 36.57
C LYS A 25 -13.02 -7.31 38.04
N PRO A 26 -14.29 -7.11 38.43
CA PRO A 26 -14.62 -6.75 39.80
C PRO A 26 -13.93 -7.74 40.75
N PRO A 27 -13.43 -7.28 41.91
CA PRO A 27 -12.72 -8.13 42.85
C PRO A 27 -13.64 -9.27 43.29
N GLN A 28 -13.48 -10.42 42.64
CA GLN A 28 -14.21 -11.62 42.97
C GLN A 28 -13.71 -12.10 44.32
N SER A 29 -14.62 -12.23 45.28
CA SER A 29 -14.30 -12.69 46.64
C SER A 29 -13.52 -14.00 46.58
N GLU A 30 -12.52 -14.19 47.45
CA GLU A 30 -11.67 -15.39 47.44
C GLU A 30 -12.45 -16.71 47.47
N GLY A 31 -13.66 -16.70 48.06
CA GLY A 31 -14.60 -17.81 48.04
C GLY A 31 -15.07 -18.19 46.64
N THR A 32 -15.46 -17.20 45.81
CA THR A 32 -15.90 -17.45 44.42
C THR A 32 -14.75 -17.95 43.55
N GLN A 33 -13.52 -17.46 43.77
CA GLN A 33 -12.34 -17.95 43.03
C GLN A 33 -11.96 -19.39 43.41
N ARG A 34 -12.10 -19.78 44.69
CA ARG A 34 -11.88 -21.18 45.12
C ARG A 34 -12.92 -22.11 44.53
N LEU A 35 -14.20 -21.72 44.56
CA LEU A 35 -15.30 -22.53 44.03
C LEU A 35 -15.20 -22.67 42.51
N ALA A 36 -14.83 -21.61 41.79
CA ALA A 36 -14.54 -21.66 40.36
C ALA A 36 -13.35 -22.58 40.02
N ARG A 37 -12.26 -22.56 40.82
CA ARG A 37 -11.11 -23.47 40.62
C ARG A 37 -11.43 -24.93 40.93
N GLU A 38 -12.30 -25.21 41.90
CA GLU A 38 -12.74 -26.58 42.17
C GLU A 38 -13.71 -27.09 41.10
N LEU A 39 -14.61 -26.23 40.62
CA LEU A 39 -15.47 -26.56 39.48
C LEU A 39 -14.64 -26.78 38.20
N ASP A 40 -13.65 -25.95 37.88
CA ASP A 40 -12.76 -26.15 36.72
C ASP A 40 -11.91 -27.43 36.85
N LYS A 41 -11.49 -27.80 38.07
CA LYS A 41 -10.77 -29.06 38.31
C LYS A 41 -11.66 -30.30 38.15
N GLY A 42 -12.97 -30.18 38.39
CA GLY A 42 -13.93 -31.26 38.21
C GLY A 42 -14.59 -31.30 36.82
N ALA A 43 -14.72 -30.14 36.17
CA ALA A 43 -15.40 -29.97 34.89
C ALA A 43 -14.44 -30.20 33.73
N THR A 44 -14.18 -31.46 33.39
CA THR A 44 -13.55 -31.79 32.11
C THR A 44 -14.57 -31.58 31.00
N SER A 45 -14.42 -30.50 30.21
CA SER A 45 -15.19 -30.32 28.99
C SER A 45 -14.76 -31.37 27.96
N VAL A 46 -15.47 -32.51 27.91
CA VAL A 46 -15.19 -33.57 26.93
C VAL A 46 -15.98 -33.26 25.66
N SER A 47 -15.29 -33.15 24.52
CA SER A 47 -15.96 -32.91 23.24
C SER A 47 -16.90 -34.08 22.90
N LEU A 48 -18.03 -33.77 22.26
CA LEU A 48 -19.00 -34.79 21.80
C LEU A 48 -18.34 -35.85 20.90
N ARG A 49 -17.29 -35.48 20.14
CA ARG A 49 -16.47 -36.41 19.37
C ARG A 49 -15.72 -37.41 20.27
N ARG A 50 -15.12 -36.94 21.37
CA ARG A 50 -14.45 -37.83 22.35
C ARG A 50 -15.45 -38.72 23.07
N LEU A 51 -16.62 -38.19 23.46
CA LEU A 51 -17.69 -38.98 24.08
C LEU A 51 -18.21 -40.08 23.14
N ARG A 52 -18.43 -39.74 21.86
CA ARG A 52 -18.81 -40.71 20.84
C ARG A 52 -17.70 -41.73 20.58
N ALA A 53 -16.43 -41.31 20.51
CA ALA A 53 -15.29 -42.21 20.37
C ALA A 53 -15.12 -43.15 21.58
N ALA A 54 -15.53 -42.70 22.78
CA ALA A 54 -15.59 -43.51 23.99
C ALA A 54 -16.84 -44.41 24.09
N GLY A 55 -17.68 -44.46 23.04
CA GLY A 55 -18.87 -45.30 23.01
C GLY A 55 -20.08 -44.78 23.79
N MET A 56 -20.02 -43.55 24.33
CA MET A 56 -21.18 -42.93 24.97
C MET A 56 -22.15 -42.43 23.88
N GLN A 57 -23.21 -43.20 23.66
CA GLN A 57 -24.24 -42.89 22.64
C GLN A 57 -25.27 -41.88 23.14
N SER A 58 -25.44 -41.75 24.45
CA SER A 58 -26.34 -40.78 25.07
C SER A 58 -25.61 -39.99 26.16
N VAL A 59 -25.72 -38.68 26.08
CA VAL A 59 -25.33 -37.77 27.15
C VAL A 59 -26.63 -37.37 27.84
N ARG A 60 -26.74 -37.67 29.13
CA ARG A 60 -27.91 -37.26 29.91
C ARG A 60 -27.82 -35.75 30.10
N VAL A 61 -28.67 -35.01 29.40
CA VAL A 61 -28.79 -33.56 29.58
C VAL A 61 -29.56 -33.34 30.87
N ILE A 62 -28.97 -32.60 31.80
CA ILE A 62 -29.64 -32.18 33.03
C ILE A 62 -30.47 -30.96 32.65
N ASP A 63 -31.78 -31.04 32.81
CA ASP A 63 -32.68 -29.93 32.54
C ASP A 63 -32.45 -28.79 33.55
N ALA A 64 -32.69 -27.55 33.14
CA ALA A 64 -32.55 -26.38 34.02
C ALA A 64 -33.33 -26.55 35.34
N THR A 65 -34.51 -27.17 35.27
CA THR A 65 -35.36 -27.50 36.43
C THR A 65 -34.70 -28.49 37.40
N GLN A 66 -33.90 -29.44 36.91
CA GLN A 66 -33.16 -30.36 37.76
C GLN A 66 -31.99 -29.65 38.46
N ILE A 67 -31.32 -28.73 37.77
CA ILE A 67 -30.24 -27.91 38.37
C ILE A 67 -30.82 -27.03 39.48
N GLU A 68 -31.96 -26.38 39.24
CA GLU A 68 -32.67 -25.60 40.27
C GLU A 68 -33.03 -26.45 41.49
N GLY A 69 -33.51 -27.68 41.28
CA GLY A 69 -33.80 -28.63 42.36
C GLY A 69 -32.55 -29.02 43.17
N ILE A 70 -31.43 -29.28 42.50
CA ILE A 70 -30.16 -29.60 43.14
C ILE A 70 -29.66 -28.42 43.97
N VAL A 71 -29.71 -27.20 43.42
CA VAL A 71 -29.27 -25.99 44.14
C VAL A 71 -30.18 -25.70 45.33
N GLY A 72 -31.51 -25.83 45.17
CA GLY A 72 -32.45 -25.69 46.28
C GLY A 72 -32.13 -26.65 47.43
N ASN A 73 -31.96 -27.94 47.11
CA ASN A 73 -31.60 -28.95 48.12
C ASN A 73 -30.22 -28.68 48.75
N ALA A 74 -29.25 -28.19 47.99
CA ALA A 74 -27.92 -27.85 48.49
C ALA A 74 -27.94 -26.64 49.44
N VAL A 75 -28.76 -25.63 49.15
CA VAL A 75 -28.98 -24.47 50.02
C VAL A 75 -29.64 -24.92 51.32
N ASP A 76 -30.67 -25.76 51.25
CA ASP A 76 -31.36 -26.31 52.42
C ASP A 76 -30.39 -27.11 53.31
N GLU A 77 -29.54 -27.95 52.71
CA GLU A 77 -28.53 -28.72 53.45
C GLU A 77 -27.43 -27.83 54.03
N ALA A 78 -26.98 -26.79 53.32
CA ALA A 78 -25.99 -25.84 53.82
C ALA A 78 -26.50 -25.02 55.01
N LEU A 79 -27.77 -24.57 54.97
CA LEU A 79 -28.43 -23.90 56.09
C LEU A 79 -28.55 -24.85 57.29
N ARG A 80 -28.88 -26.13 57.06
CA ARG A 80 -28.94 -27.17 58.09
C ARG A 80 -27.59 -27.41 58.76
N LEU A 81 -26.52 -27.54 57.97
CA LEU A 81 -25.16 -27.77 58.48
C LEU A 81 -24.62 -26.60 59.30
N ARG A 82 -24.97 -25.36 58.92
CA ARG A 82 -24.56 -24.15 59.66
C ARG A 82 -25.38 -23.87 60.92
N LYS A 83 -26.43 -24.66 61.19
CA LYS A 83 -27.34 -24.50 62.34
C LYS A 83 -27.89 -23.06 62.46
N VAL A 84 -28.25 -22.46 61.33
CA VAL A 84 -28.88 -21.14 61.35
C VAL A 84 -30.36 -21.35 61.69
N ASP A 85 -30.79 -20.84 62.84
CA ASP A 85 -32.18 -20.89 63.30
C ASP A 85 -33.01 -19.85 62.53
N LEU A 86 -33.22 -20.10 61.24
CA LEU A 86 -34.16 -19.38 60.40
C LEU A 86 -35.52 -20.04 60.47
N SER A 87 -36.57 -19.23 60.48
CA SER A 87 -37.95 -19.68 60.29
C SER A 87 -38.13 -20.39 58.94
N VAL A 88 -39.21 -21.16 58.79
CA VAL A 88 -39.50 -21.88 57.53
C VAL A 88 -39.61 -20.89 56.37
N ASP A 89 -40.28 -19.76 56.60
CA ASP A 89 -40.48 -18.70 55.62
C ASP A 89 -39.16 -18.04 55.19
N GLU A 90 -38.24 -17.80 56.13
CA GLU A 90 -36.91 -17.24 55.82
C GLU A 90 -36.05 -18.21 55.00
N ARG A 91 -36.15 -19.53 55.24
CA ARG A 91 -35.43 -20.54 54.45
C ARG A 91 -35.97 -20.60 53.03
N GLU A 92 -37.29 -20.54 52.87
CA GLU A 92 -37.94 -20.49 51.56
C GLU A 92 -37.51 -19.23 50.79
N GLN A 93 -37.48 -18.06 51.43
CA GLN A 93 -36.98 -16.82 50.81
C GLN A 93 -35.52 -16.92 50.36
N VAL A 94 -34.63 -17.49 51.19
CA VAL A 94 -33.22 -17.67 50.82
C VAL A 94 -33.08 -18.62 49.63
N ARG A 95 -33.86 -19.70 49.61
CA ARG A 95 -33.90 -20.66 48.49
C ARG A 95 -34.43 -20.02 47.22
N ASP A 96 -35.51 -19.25 47.29
CA ASP A 96 -36.09 -18.54 46.14
C ASP A 96 -35.12 -17.49 45.59
N MET A 97 -34.44 -16.74 46.47
CA MET A 97 -33.41 -15.80 46.06
C MET A 97 -32.22 -16.50 45.37
N ALA A 98 -31.77 -17.64 45.90
CA ALA A 98 -30.66 -18.40 45.31
C ALA A 98 -31.04 -19.00 43.95
N THR A 99 -32.25 -19.55 43.81
CA THR A 99 -32.74 -20.08 42.53
C THR A 99 -32.98 -18.96 41.51
N ALA A 100 -33.46 -17.79 41.92
CA ALA A 100 -33.58 -16.61 41.06
C ALA A 100 -32.21 -16.12 40.55
N GLN A 101 -31.21 -16.02 41.44
CA GLN A 101 -29.84 -15.66 41.04
C GLN A 101 -29.22 -16.69 40.09
N LEU A 102 -29.47 -17.98 40.31
CA LEU A 102 -29.02 -19.03 39.41
C LEU A 102 -29.62 -18.88 38.00
N ARG A 103 -30.93 -18.64 37.90
CA ARG A 103 -31.60 -18.40 36.61
C ARG A 103 -30.99 -17.20 35.90
N GLN A 104 -30.78 -16.10 36.61
CA GLN A 104 -30.14 -14.90 36.06
C GLN A 104 -28.75 -15.20 35.50
N LEU A 105 -27.93 -15.96 36.24
CA LEU A 105 -26.59 -16.36 35.78
C LEU A 105 -26.65 -17.31 34.58
N MET A 106 -27.64 -18.21 34.51
CA MET A 106 -27.82 -19.09 33.35
C MET A 106 -28.23 -18.30 32.10
N GLU A 107 -29.14 -17.34 32.23
CA GLU A 107 -29.53 -16.43 31.14
C GLU A 107 -28.36 -15.57 30.66
N GLU A 108 -27.58 -15.01 31.60
CA GLU A 108 -26.39 -14.23 31.27
C GLU A 108 -25.34 -15.09 30.55
N ASN A 109 -25.09 -16.31 31.03
CA ASN A 109 -24.14 -17.23 30.39
C ASN A 109 -24.62 -17.67 29.00
N GLN A 110 -25.92 -17.92 28.83
CA GLN A 110 -26.50 -18.21 27.52
C GLN A 110 -26.32 -17.03 26.56
N ARG A 111 -26.58 -15.81 27.01
CA ARG A 111 -26.34 -14.59 26.23
C ARG A 111 -24.87 -14.44 25.86
N LEU A 112 -23.96 -14.64 26.80
CA LEU A 112 -22.51 -14.58 26.55
C LEU A 112 -22.05 -15.68 25.60
N SER A 113 -22.66 -16.86 25.62
CA SER A 113 -22.38 -17.92 24.66
C SER A 113 -22.79 -17.52 23.24
N VAL A 114 -23.98 -16.94 23.07
CA VAL A 114 -24.42 -16.42 21.76
C VAL A 114 -23.51 -15.31 21.27
N GLU A 115 -23.15 -14.35 22.14
CA GLU A 115 -22.23 -13.27 21.79
C GLU A 115 -20.84 -13.79 21.40
N LYS A 116 -20.35 -14.81 22.11
CA LYS A 116 -19.08 -15.49 21.77
C LYS A 116 -19.17 -16.19 20.43
N ASP A 117 -20.24 -16.93 20.16
CA ASP A 117 -20.43 -17.63 18.89
C ASP A 117 -20.51 -16.63 17.73
N GLU A 118 -21.25 -15.54 17.88
CA GLU A 118 -21.28 -14.43 16.92
C GLU A 118 -19.90 -13.80 16.72
N ALA A 119 -19.16 -13.53 17.80
CA ALA A 119 -17.82 -12.97 17.72
C ALA A 119 -16.85 -13.91 16.98
N THR A 120 -16.96 -15.24 17.20
CA THR A 120 -16.16 -16.22 16.48
C THR A 120 -16.55 -16.31 15.00
N ALA A 121 -17.84 -16.22 14.67
CA ALA A 121 -18.30 -16.19 13.29
C ALA A 121 -17.81 -14.93 12.55
N ARG A 122 -17.86 -13.76 13.21
CA ARG A 122 -17.31 -12.51 12.65
C ARG A 122 -15.80 -12.60 12.44
N ALA A 123 -15.06 -13.19 13.39
CA ALA A 123 -13.62 -13.40 13.25
C ALA A 123 -13.27 -14.35 12.09
N GLN A 124 -14.05 -15.42 11.90
CA GLN A 124 -13.88 -16.32 10.76
C GLN A 124 -14.20 -15.65 9.42
N ALA A 125 -15.27 -14.85 9.35
CA ALA A 125 -15.60 -14.07 8.16
C ALA A 125 -14.47 -13.09 7.79
N ALA A 126 -13.95 -12.35 8.78
CA ALA A 126 -12.83 -11.44 8.59
C ALA A 126 -11.55 -12.15 8.14
N ALA A 127 -11.29 -13.37 8.63
CA ALA A 127 -10.16 -14.17 8.17
C ALA A 127 -10.29 -14.58 6.70
N VAL A 128 -11.49 -14.99 6.28
CA VAL A 128 -11.75 -15.32 4.86
C VAL A 128 -11.60 -14.09 3.96
N GLU A 129 -12.07 -12.91 4.38
CA GLU A 129 -11.86 -11.67 3.64
C GLU A 129 -10.38 -11.29 3.54
N HIS A 130 -9.61 -11.50 4.62
CA HIS A 130 -8.17 -11.26 4.61
C HIS A 130 -7.46 -12.17 3.60
N ASP A 131 -7.75 -13.46 3.59
CA ASP A 131 -7.18 -14.41 2.63
C ASP A 131 -7.52 -14.04 1.18
N GLN A 132 -8.73 -13.52 0.92
CA GLN A 132 -9.13 -13.02 -0.40
C GLN A 132 -8.34 -11.78 -0.82
N LEU A 133 -8.12 -10.84 0.10
CA LEU A 133 -7.32 -9.64 -0.17
C LEU A 133 -5.85 -9.99 -0.42
N GLU A 134 -5.28 -10.92 0.34
CA GLU A 134 -3.91 -11.41 0.11
C GLU A 134 -3.76 -12.06 -1.27
N ALA A 135 -4.73 -12.88 -1.68
CA ALA A 135 -4.75 -13.46 -3.02
C ALA A 135 -4.84 -12.38 -4.11
N SER A 136 -5.68 -11.34 -3.91
CA SER A 136 -5.78 -10.22 -4.84
C SER A 136 -4.49 -9.38 -4.91
N ILE A 137 -3.77 -9.21 -3.80
CA ILE A 137 -2.48 -8.51 -3.79
C ILE A 137 -1.43 -9.33 -4.55
N ALA A 138 -1.43 -10.66 -4.39
CA ALA A 138 -0.52 -11.54 -5.10
C ALA A 138 -0.73 -11.49 -6.63
N THR A 139 -1.98 -11.50 -7.11
CA THR A 139 -2.28 -11.36 -8.53
C THR A 139 -1.84 -10.01 -9.10
N LEU A 140 -2.13 -8.91 -8.40
CA LEU A 140 -1.71 -7.56 -8.81
C LEU A 140 -0.18 -7.42 -8.86
N ARG A 141 0.55 -8.03 -7.91
CA ARG A 141 2.03 -8.05 -7.95
C ARG A 141 2.56 -8.81 -9.16
N GLN A 142 1.94 -9.93 -9.52
CA GLN A 142 2.31 -10.68 -10.73
C GLN A 142 2.04 -9.88 -12.00
N GLU A 143 0.90 -9.17 -12.07
CA GLU A 143 0.59 -8.30 -13.20
C GLU A 143 1.59 -7.15 -13.33
N LEU A 144 1.96 -6.50 -12.22
CA LEU A 144 2.97 -5.43 -12.23
C LEU A 144 4.34 -5.93 -12.70
N ALA A 145 4.79 -7.08 -12.20
CA ALA A 145 6.04 -7.71 -12.67
C ALA A 145 6.00 -7.96 -14.18
N SER A 146 4.91 -8.55 -14.69
CA SER A 146 4.76 -8.83 -16.12
C SER A 146 4.76 -7.55 -16.98
N ARG A 147 4.15 -6.46 -16.51
CA ARG A 147 4.16 -5.16 -17.21
C ARG A 147 5.55 -4.54 -17.20
N GLN A 148 6.26 -4.66 -16.08
CA GLN A 148 7.62 -4.16 -15.96
C GLN A 148 8.58 -4.90 -16.90
N ASP A 149 8.45 -6.22 -17.00
CA ASP A 149 9.19 -7.03 -17.97
C ASP A 149 8.87 -6.62 -19.41
N GLN A 150 7.60 -6.37 -19.73
CA GLN A 150 7.19 -5.87 -21.06
C GLN A 150 7.78 -4.49 -21.37
N LEU A 151 7.79 -3.57 -20.41
CA LEU A 151 8.41 -2.25 -20.58
C LEU A 151 9.91 -2.36 -20.77
N ASN A 152 10.59 -3.18 -19.97
CA ASN A 152 12.02 -3.43 -20.09
C ASN A 152 12.37 -4.04 -21.46
N ALA A 153 11.57 -4.99 -21.94
CA ALA A 153 11.72 -5.57 -23.28
C ALA A 153 11.56 -4.49 -24.37
N ARG A 154 10.54 -3.64 -24.27
CA ARG A 154 10.34 -2.51 -25.20
C ARG A 154 11.49 -1.51 -25.15
N HIS A 155 12.01 -1.19 -23.96
CA HIS A 155 13.17 -0.31 -23.83
C HIS A 155 14.41 -0.93 -24.47
N ALA A 156 14.63 -2.23 -24.30
CA ALA A 156 15.72 -2.95 -24.96
C ALA A 156 15.57 -2.97 -26.49
N GLU A 157 14.35 -3.14 -27.00
CA GLU A 157 14.05 -3.03 -28.44
C GLU A 157 14.31 -1.63 -28.97
N LEU A 158 13.81 -0.59 -28.30
CA LEU A 158 14.05 0.81 -28.66
C LEU A 158 15.53 1.17 -28.58
N ALA A 159 16.27 0.64 -27.61
CA ALA A 159 17.72 0.83 -27.53
C ALA A 159 18.44 0.17 -28.71
N LYS A 160 18.03 -1.04 -29.11
CA LYS A 160 18.55 -1.70 -30.33
C LYS A 160 18.19 -0.92 -31.59
N GLU A 161 16.98 -0.37 -31.69
CA GLU A 161 16.57 0.49 -32.79
C GLU A 161 17.36 1.79 -32.83
N LYS A 162 17.61 2.44 -31.69
CA LYS A 162 18.49 3.61 -31.60
C LYS A 162 19.94 3.28 -31.96
N ALA A 163 20.45 2.13 -31.53
CA ALA A 163 21.79 1.67 -31.91
C ALA A 163 21.87 1.32 -33.41
N ARG A 164 20.76 0.94 -34.05
CA ARG A 164 20.66 0.78 -35.51
C ARG A 164 20.53 2.13 -36.22
N LYS A 165 19.82 3.09 -35.63
CA LYS A 165 19.83 4.51 -36.00
C LYS A 165 21.13 5.15 -35.50
N VAL A 166 22.26 4.59 -35.92
CA VAL A 166 23.54 5.30 -35.90
C VAL A 166 23.27 6.60 -36.65
N ILE A 167 23.31 7.69 -35.89
CA ILE A 167 23.24 9.05 -36.41
C ILE A 167 24.22 9.10 -37.57
N VAL A 168 23.77 9.58 -38.73
CA VAL A 168 24.66 9.88 -39.86
C VAL A 168 25.61 10.96 -39.38
N GLU A 169 26.69 10.57 -38.73
CA GLU A 169 27.82 11.44 -38.45
C GLU A 169 28.45 11.68 -39.82
N ILE A 170 28.06 12.78 -40.47
CA ILE A 170 28.77 13.29 -41.63
C ILE A 170 30.20 13.52 -41.15
N SER A 171 31.13 12.71 -41.66
CA SER A 171 32.53 12.85 -41.27
C SER A 171 32.99 14.28 -41.55
N ASP A 172 33.80 14.87 -40.67
CA ASP A 172 34.36 16.20 -40.89
C ASP A 172 35.08 16.31 -42.25
N ALA A 173 35.64 15.20 -42.74
CA ALA A 173 36.26 15.11 -44.06
C ALA A 173 35.27 15.27 -45.23
N SER A 174 34.05 14.69 -45.14
CA SER A 174 33.03 14.88 -46.18
C SER A 174 32.39 16.26 -46.11
N PHE A 175 32.33 16.87 -44.92
CA PHE A 175 31.96 18.28 -44.77
C PHE A 175 33.01 19.22 -45.38
N GLU A 176 34.30 19.00 -45.13
CA GLU A 176 35.38 19.78 -45.74
C GLU A 176 35.39 19.67 -47.27
N GLU A 177 35.10 18.50 -47.83
CA GLU A 177 35.03 18.33 -49.28
C GLU A 177 33.84 19.08 -49.90
N LEU A 178 32.69 19.09 -49.21
CA LEU A 178 31.54 19.91 -49.59
C LEU A 178 31.90 21.40 -49.54
N GLU A 179 32.53 21.85 -48.45
CA GLU A 179 32.92 23.26 -48.27
C GLU A 179 33.89 23.73 -49.38
N ARG A 180 34.89 22.91 -49.72
CA ARG A 180 35.83 23.22 -50.82
C ARG A 180 35.11 23.31 -52.17
N ARG A 181 34.17 22.41 -52.45
CA ARG A 181 33.37 22.48 -53.70
C ARG A 181 32.45 23.70 -53.72
N LEU A 182 31.83 24.03 -52.60
CA LEU A 182 30.95 25.20 -52.48
C LEU A 182 31.73 26.51 -52.72
N LYS A 183 32.96 26.61 -52.19
CA LYS A 183 33.83 27.75 -52.44
C LYS A 183 34.18 27.89 -53.93
N LEU A 184 34.51 26.78 -54.60
CA LEU A 184 34.83 26.79 -56.03
C LEU A 184 33.62 27.16 -56.91
N THR A 185 32.41 26.71 -56.58
CA THR A 185 31.20 27.08 -57.34
C THR A 185 30.83 28.54 -57.12
N ILE A 186 30.94 29.06 -55.91
CA ILE A 186 30.72 30.48 -55.62
C ILE A 186 31.77 31.35 -56.33
N GLU A 187 33.04 30.98 -56.30
CA GLU A 187 34.10 31.72 -57.02
C GLU A 187 33.88 31.76 -58.54
N ARG A 188 33.30 30.70 -59.11
CA ARG A 188 32.91 30.64 -60.52
C ARG A 188 31.69 31.52 -60.80
N LEU A 189 30.72 31.55 -59.89
CA LEU A 189 29.52 32.39 -59.99
C LEU A 189 29.83 33.88 -59.97
N VAL A 190 30.83 34.30 -59.19
CA VAL A 190 31.27 35.69 -59.16
C VAL A 190 31.85 36.14 -60.53
N ARG A 191 32.19 35.18 -61.40
CA ARG A 191 32.73 35.45 -62.75
C ARG A 191 31.69 35.32 -63.87
N ASP A 192 30.79 34.35 -63.77
CA ASP A 192 29.76 34.08 -64.77
C ASP A 192 28.36 34.37 -64.18
N GLU A 193 27.69 35.45 -64.62
CA GLU A 193 26.42 35.99 -64.06
C GLU A 193 25.17 35.09 -64.27
N ASP A 194 25.30 33.76 -64.34
CA ASP A 194 24.17 32.84 -64.55
C ASP A 194 23.82 32.05 -63.29
N LEU A 195 23.01 32.70 -62.43
CA LEU A 195 22.50 32.16 -61.16
C LEU A 195 21.65 30.88 -61.32
N GLY A 196 20.99 30.70 -62.47
CA GLY A 196 20.11 29.54 -62.69
C GLY A 196 20.88 28.23 -62.85
N SER A 197 22.06 28.30 -63.49
CA SER A 197 22.94 27.14 -63.65
C SER A 197 23.54 26.67 -62.32
N LEU A 198 23.72 27.58 -61.36
CA LEU A 198 24.31 27.28 -60.06
C LEU A 198 23.41 26.46 -59.16
N GLU A 199 22.12 26.81 -59.07
CA GLU A 199 21.19 26.07 -58.23
C GLU A 199 21.11 24.61 -58.66
N GLU A 200 21.13 24.37 -59.98
CA GLU A 200 21.14 23.03 -60.55
C GLU A 200 22.46 22.28 -60.30
N GLU A 201 23.61 22.95 -60.42
CA GLU A 201 24.91 22.34 -60.12
C GLU A 201 25.10 22.05 -58.63
N LEU A 202 24.67 22.96 -57.75
CA LEU A 202 24.71 22.80 -56.30
C LEU A 202 23.78 21.68 -55.84
N GLY A 203 22.55 21.64 -56.38
CA GLY A 203 21.60 20.56 -56.13
C GLY A 203 22.18 19.19 -56.53
N LYS A 204 22.82 19.09 -57.70
CA LYS A 204 23.51 17.85 -58.14
C LYS A 204 24.69 17.48 -57.24
N ALA A 205 25.45 18.46 -56.73
CA ALA A 205 26.60 18.20 -55.87
C ALA A 205 26.18 17.69 -54.48
N VAL A 206 25.16 18.31 -53.89
CA VAL A 206 24.57 17.88 -52.61
C VAL A 206 23.92 16.50 -52.76
N HIS A 207 23.18 16.27 -53.85
CA HIS A 207 22.53 14.98 -54.08
C HIS A 207 23.54 13.85 -54.25
N ARG A 208 24.64 14.08 -54.99
CA ARG A 208 25.73 13.11 -55.10
C ARG A 208 26.41 12.85 -53.76
N LEU A 209 26.60 13.86 -52.91
CA LEU A 209 27.19 13.68 -51.58
C LEU A 209 26.30 12.78 -50.72
N ILE A 210 24.98 13.06 -50.70
CA ILE A 210 23.97 12.23 -50.01
C ILE A 210 23.97 10.80 -50.56
N GLU A 211 24.03 10.62 -51.88
CA GLU A 211 24.11 9.29 -52.50
C GLU A 211 25.40 8.55 -52.15
N THR A 212 26.55 9.22 -52.12
CA THR A 212 27.82 8.59 -51.75
C THR A 212 27.90 8.22 -50.28
N GLU A 213 27.34 9.04 -49.38
CA GLU A 213 27.21 8.68 -47.96
C GLU A 213 26.22 7.53 -47.76
N ARG A 214 25.06 7.56 -48.46
CA ARG A 214 24.09 6.45 -48.48
C ARG A 214 24.70 5.15 -49.02
N GLN A 215 25.58 5.21 -50.03
CA GLN A 215 26.26 4.03 -50.58
C GLN A 215 27.37 3.51 -49.67
N LYS A 216 28.17 4.40 -49.04
CA LYS A 216 29.23 4.01 -48.10
C LYS A 216 28.70 3.37 -46.83
N GLN A 217 27.51 3.76 -46.38
CA GLN A 217 26.91 3.26 -45.13
C GLN A 217 26.08 1.97 -45.31
N GLY A 218 26.08 1.39 -46.51
CA GLY A 218 25.39 0.14 -46.79
C GLY A 218 23.89 0.36 -47.01
N ALA A 219 23.42 0.02 -48.20
CA ALA A 219 22.03 0.19 -48.62
C ALA A 219 21.03 -0.53 -47.69
N ALA A 220 20.42 0.23 -46.77
CA ALA A 220 19.13 -0.08 -46.21
C ALA A 220 18.12 0.96 -46.75
N PRO A 221 17.31 0.63 -47.77
CA PRO A 221 16.34 1.55 -48.33
C PRO A 221 15.08 1.54 -47.48
N VAL A 222 15.10 2.20 -46.33
CA VAL A 222 13.88 2.47 -45.56
C VAL A 222 14.14 3.68 -44.71
N GLU A 223 13.38 4.77 -44.88
CA GLU A 223 12.81 5.51 -43.73
C GLU A 223 11.91 6.70 -44.10
N ASP A 224 11.92 7.23 -45.32
CA ASP A 224 11.03 8.37 -45.64
C ASP A 224 9.54 7.99 -45.56
N GLU A 225 9.14 6.83 -46.09
CA GLU A 225 7.74 6.35 -45.98
C GLU A 225 7.33 5.97 -44.56
N LYS A 226 8.28 5.52 -43.72
CA LYS A 226 8.00 5.13 -42.34
C LYS A 226 7.89 6.35 -41.43
N VAL A 227 8.71 7.36 -41.65
CA VAL A 227 8.61 8.64 -40.96
C VAL A 227 7.28 9.30 -41.32
N GLU A 228 6.92 9.36 -42.61
CA GLU A 228 5.63 9.91 -43.05
C GLU A 228 4.44 9.13 -42.47
N PHE A 229 4.55 7.80 -42.36
CA PHE A 229 3.52 6.97 -41.72
C PHE A 229 3.41 7.23 -40.20
N LEU A 230 4.54 7.37 -39.51
CA LEU A 230 4.58 7.68 -38.08
C LEU A 230 4.04 9.09 -37.79
N GLU A 231 4.37 10.08 -38.62
CA GLU A 231 3.84 11.45 -38.53
C GLU A 231 2.32 11.47 -38.75
N LYS A 232 1.83 10.77 -39.79
CA LYS A 232 0.37 10.60 -40.02
C LYS A 232 -0.32 9.92 -38.84
N ARG A 233 0.34 8.99 -38.16
CA ARG A 233 -0.20 8.30 -36.98
C ARG A 233 -0.18 9.17 -35.73
N ILE A 234 0.87 9.93 -35.49
CA ILE A 234 0.95 10.92 -34.41
C ILE A 234 -0.15 11.98 -34.59
N GLY A 235 -0.33 12.49 -35.82
CA GLY A 235 -1.42 13.43 -36.12
C GLY A 235 -2.81 12.87 -35.81
N LYS A 236 -3.06 11.59 -36.15
CA LYS A 236 -4.33 10.91 -35.81
C LYS A 236 -4.52 10.73 -34.30
N LEU A 237 -3.46 10.38 -33.58
CA LEU A 237 -3.51 10.21 -32.13
C LEU A 237 -3.73 11.54 -31.41
N ASN A 238 -3.04 12.60 -31.81
CA ASN A 238 -3.24 13.94 -31.25
C ASN A 238 -4.68 14.43 -31.49
N LYS A 239 -5.22 14.22 -32.69
CA LYS A 239 -6.62 14.56 -32.98
C LYS A 239 -7.61 13.77 -32.14
N ALA A 240 -7.39 12.46 -31.97
CA ALA A 240 -8.25 11.64 -31.12
C ALA A 240 -8.17 12.05 -29.64
N LEU A 241 -7.01 12.53 -29.19
CA LEU A 241 -6.78 13.01 -27.84
C LEU A 241 -7.46 14.37 -27.62
N GLU A 242 -7.35 15.30 -28.58
CA GLU A 242 -8.10 16.57 -28.60
C GLU A 242 -9.62 16.34 -28.57
N ASP A 243 -10.12 15.40 -29.37
CA ASP A 243 -11.54 15.03 -29.40
C ASP A 243 -12.01 14.45 -28.04
N ALA A 244 -11.20 13.57 -27.44
CA ALA A 244 -11.47 12.98 -26.13
C ALA A 244 -11.44 14.02 -25.00
N GLU A 245 -10.45 14.91 -25.00
CA GLU A 245 -10.38 16.03 -24.07
C GLU A 245 -11.56 16.98 -24.24
N GLY A 246 -11.95 17.27 -25.49
CA GLY A 246 -13.13 18.07 -25.78
C GLY A 246 -14.41 17.44 -25.25
N ALA A 247 -14.56 16.11 -25.39
CA ALA A 247 -15.69 15.37 -24.84
C ALA A 247 -15.68 15.36 -23.30
N LEU A 248 -14.51 15.21 -22.68
CA LEU A 248 -14.34 15.27 -21.23
C LEU A 248 -14.66 16.68 -20.69
N ARG A 249 -14.19 17.75 -21.34
CA ARG A 249 -14.56 19.14 -20.96
C ARG A 249 -16.06 19.37 -21.04
N LYS A 250 -16.73 18.85 -22.08
CA LYS A 250 -18.20 18.94 -22.23
C LYS A 250 -18.92 18.15 -21.15
N LEU A 251 -18.47 16.94 -20.83
CA LEU A 251 -19.03 16.11 -19.75
C LEU A 251 -18.82 16.74 -18.37
N ALA A 252 -17.64 17.33 -18.14
CA ALA A 252 -17.31 18.06 -16.92
C ALA A 252 -18.23 19.28 -16.74
N ALA A 253 -18.40 20.08 -17.79
CA ALA A 253 -19.33 21.21 -17.80
C ALA A 253 -20.81 20.79 -17.56
N LEU A 254 -21.25 19.68 -18.15
CA LEU A 254 -22.61 19.14 -17.93
C LEU A 254 -22.83 18.63 -16.50
N LYS A 255 -21.78 18.14 -15.85
CA LYS A 255 -21.84 17.61 -14.47
C LYS A 255 -21.48 18.64 -13.39
N GLY A 256 -21.19 19.89 -13.77
CA GLY A 256 -20.70 20.91 -12.83
C GLY A 256 -19.38 20.55 -12.17
N LEU A 257 -18.62 19.63 -12.77
CA LEU A 257 -17.28 19.25 -12.31
C LEU A 257 -16.31 20.24 -12.96
N GLU A 258 -15.66 21.09 -12.16
CA GLU A 258 -14.58 21.92 -12.70
C GLU A 258 -13.45 21.01 -13.21
N PRO A 259 -12.97 21.22 -14.46
CA PRO A 259 -11.89 20.43 -15.03
C PRO A 259 -10.57 20.90 -14.41
N GLY A 260 -10.27 20.39 -13.22
CA GLY A 260 -9.06 20.72 -12.49
C GLY A 260 -8.32 19.46 -12.05
N ILE A 261 -7.06 19.35 -12.48
CA ILE A 261 -6.00 18.53 -11.89
C ILE A 261 -5.82 18.80 -10.37
N ALA A 262 -6.56 19.79 -9.84
CA ALA A 262 -6.76 20.04 -8.42
C ALA A 262 -7.43 18.89 -7.64
N SER A 263 -8.09 17.90 -8.26
CA SER A 263 -8.81 16.88 -7.47
C SER A 263 -7.91 15.92 -6.67
N ILE A 264 -6.62 15.81 -7.02
CA ILE A 264 -5.66 15.00 -6.24
C ILE A 264 -5.19 15.76 -4.98
N TYR A 265 -5.34 17.09 -4.96
CA TYR A 265 -4.95 17.95 -3.84
C TYR A 265 -6.14 18.65 -3.14
N ALA A 266 -7.37 18.49 -3.65
CA ALA A 266 -8.58 19.04 -3.03
C ALA A 266 -8.89 18.37 -1.69
N GLU A 267 -8.47 17.11 -1.51
CA GLU A 267 -8.47 16.42 -0.22
C GLU A 267 -7.04 16.32 0.34
N ILE A 268 -6.34 17.45 0.49
CA ILE A 268 -5.31 17.50 1.53
C ILE A 268 -6.07 17.34 2.85
N GLN A 269 -6.03 16.14 3.42
CA GLN A 269 -6.65 15.79 4.70
C GLN A 269 -6.41 16.91 5.72
N GLY A 270 -7.45 17.68 6.07
CA GLY A 270 -7.39 18.67 7.14
C GLY A 270 -7.76 20.11 6.79
N LEU A 271 -8.03 20.45 5.53
CA LEU A 271 -8.62 21.75 5.16
C LEU A 271 -10.13 21.62 4.95
N ASN A 272 -10.91 21.95 5.99
CA ASN A 272 -12.36 22.06 5.84
C ASN A 272 -12.71 23.40 5.16
N LEU A 273 -13.54 23.36 4.12
CA LEU A 273 -14.03 24.55 3.42
C LEU A 273 -14.85 25.48 4.33
N GLU A 274 -15.40 24.95 5.41
CA GLU A 274 -16.19 25.70 6.40
C GLU A 274 -15.32 26.33 7.51
N ASP A 275 -13.99 26.17 7.46
CA ASP A 275 -13.08 26.73 8.45
C ASP A 275 -12.92 28.25 8.24
N PRO A 276 -13.16 29.12 9.24
CA PRO A 276 -13.01 30.57 9.08
C PRO A 276 -11.59 31.01 8.71
N ASP A 277 -10.58 30.17 8.97
CA ASP A 277 -9.18 30.44 8.62
C ASP A 277 -8.74 29.72 7.33
N PHE A 278 -9.68 29.21 6.52
CA PHE A 278 -9.37 28.43 5.31
C PHE A 278 -8.42 29.17 4.36
N GLU A 279 -8.70 30.45 4.06
CA GLU A 279 -7.87 31.24 3.15
C GLU A 279 -6.44 31.35 3.68
N ARG A 280 -6.28 31.69 4.96
CA ARG A 280 -4.96 31.82 5.60
C ARG A 280 -4.19 30.51 5.67
N LYS A 281 -4.88 29.40 5.95
CA LYS A 281 -4.26 28.06 5.98
C LYS A 281 -3.87 27.59 4.58
N SER A 282 -4.66 27.92 3.57
CA SER A 282 -4.33 27.58 2.17
C SER A 282 -3.15 28.38 1.65
N GLU A 283 -3.03 29.66 2.00
CA GLU A 283 -1.85 30.49 1.71
C GLU A 283 -0.58 29.94 2.37
N LEU A 284 -0.65 29.57 3.65
CA LEU A 284 0.48 28.97 4.37
C LEU A 284 0.90 27.62 3.77
N LEU A 285 -0.06 26.77 3.37
CA LEU A 285 0.25 25.50 2.71
C LEU A 285 0.88 25.70 1.33
N ALA A 286 0.45 26.72 0.59
CA ALA A 286 1.07 27.07 -0.69
C ALA A 286 2.52 27.54 -0.51
N GLU A 287 2.83 28.27 0.56
CA GLU A 287 4.19 28.71 0.89
C GLU A 287 5.08 27.52 1.30
N VAL A 288 4.61 26.65 2.19
CA VAL A 288 5.32 25.41 2.58
C VAL A 288 5.57 24.50 1.38
N PHE A 289 4.61 24.43 0.46
CA PHE A 289 4.76 23.63 -0.76
C PHE A 289 5.86 24.19 -1.67
N LYS A 290 5.93 25.51 -1.85
CA LYS A 290 7.00 26.16 -2.61
C LYS A 290 8.36 25.89 -1.98
N GLU A 291 8.50 26.03 -0.66
CA GLU A 291 9.75 25.73 0.05
C GLU A 291 10.15 24.26 -0.10
N ASN A 292 9.22 23.31 0.04
CA ASN A 292 9.52 21.89 -0.14
C ASN A 292 9.97 21.57 -1.57
N LEU A 293 9.38 22.23 -2.56
CA LEU A 293 9.74 22.03 -3.97
C LEU A 293 11.12 22.63 -4.28
N GLU A 294 11.47 23.76 -3.66
CA GLU A 294 12.82 24.32 -3.72
C GLU A 294 13.84 23.40 -3.02
N LEU A 295 13.50 22.84 -1.85
CA LEU A 295 14.33 21.86 -1.15
C LEU A 295 14.56 20.61 -1.99
N GLN A 296 13.53 20.08 -2.67
CA GLN A 296 13.68 18.94 -3.57
C GLN A 296 14.62 19.25 -4.73
N ARG A 297 14.52 20.43 -5.34
CA ARG A 297 15.43 20.85 -6.42
C ARG A 297 16.87 20.97 -5.92
N VAL A 298 17.07 21.56 -4.75
CA VAL A 298 18.41 21.66 -4.13
C VAL A 298 18.96 20.27 -3.81
N LEU A 299 18.12 19.35 -3.34
CA LEU A 299 18.51 17.96 -3.10
C LEU A 299 18.88 17.25 -4.40
N GLU A 300 18.07 17.35 -5.45
CA GLU A 300 18.36 16.77 -6.77
C GLU A 300 19.64 17.36 -7.41
N GLU A 301 19.88 18.65 -7.25
CA GLU A 301 21.13 19.30 -7.71
C GLU A 301 22.34 18.89 -6.85
N SER A 302 22.15 18.67 -5.55
CA SER A 302 23.20 18.16 -4.65
C SER A 302 23.47 16.66 -4.83
N GLU A 303 22.47 15.94 -5.34
CA GLU A 303 22.49 14.53 -5.74
C GLU A 303 22.86 14.40 -7.23
N ALA A 304 23.52 15.42 -7.80
CA ALA A 304 24.36 15.24 -8.98
C ALA A 304 25.31 14.05 -8.73
N PRO A 305 25.45 13.13 -9.69
CA PRO A 305 25.89 11.77 -9.45
C PRO A 305 27.21 11.76 -8.70
N ALA A 306 27.16 11.44 -7.41
CA ALA A 306 28.34 10.99 -6.69
C ALA A 306 28.95 9.90 -7.57
N ALA A 307 30.18 10.14 -8.03
CA ALA A 307 30.94 9.21 -8.86
C ALA A 307 30.70 7.79 -8.34
N PRO A 308 30.42 6.81 -9.23
CA PRO A 308 29.98 5.47 -8.85
C PRO A 308 30.84 4.99 -7.70
N VAL A 309 30.23 4.90 -6.52
CA VAL A 309 30.90 4.41 -5.32
C VAL A 309 31.27 2.99 -5.66
N ASP A 310 32.57 2.77 -5.82
CA ASP A 310 33.16 1.52 -6.28
C ASP A 310 32.62 0.38 -5.40
N ALA A 311 31.71 -0.42 -5.96
CA ALA A 311 30.98 -1.48 -5.26
C ALA A 311 31.89 -2.65 -4.83
N GLY A 312 33.21 -2.48 -4.91
CA GLY A 312 34.24 -3.40 -4.44
C GLY A 312 34.84 -3.07 -3.07
N ALA A 313 34.47 -1.96 -2.42
CA ALA A 313 34.90 -1.71 -1.04
C ALA A 313 34.06 -2.55 -0.08
N GLU A 314 34.48 -3.80 0.14
CA GLU A 314 34.07 -4.61 1.28
C GLU A 314 34.08 -3.72 2.54
N LEU A 315 32.91 -3.42 3.07
CA LEU A 315 32.76 -2.78 4.37
C LEU A 315 33.38 -3.74 5.40
N ALA A 316 34.67 -3.54 5.68
CA ALA A 316 35.39 -4.27 6.69
C ALA A 316 34.64 -4.11 8.01
N ILE A 317 33.96 -5.18 8.43
CA ILE A 317 33.30 -5.26 9.72
C ILE A 317 34.39 -4.97 10.75
N PRO A 318 34.25 -3.92 11.58
CA PRO A 318 35.28 -3.57 12.55
C PRO A 318 35.54 -4.77 13.46
N ALA A 319 36.82 -5.14 13.59
CA ALA A 319 37.25 -6.25 14.43
C ALA A 319 36.69 -6.07 15.85
N GLY A 320 35.76 -6.94 16.24
CA GLY A 320 35.06 -6.87 17.53
C GLY A 320 33.52 -6.83 17.45
N PHE A 321 32.93 -6.81 16.25
CA PHE A 321 31.49 -7.02 16.11
C PHE A 321 31.18 -8.53 16.11
N GLU A 322 30.93 -9.09 17.29
CA GLU A 322 30.33 -10.43 17.43
C GLU A 322 28.84 -10.32 17.10
N PRO A 323 28.32 -11.04 16.09
CA PRO A 323 26.89 -11.08 15.83
C PRO A 323 26.18 -11.67 17.07
N PRO A 324 25.03 -11.12 17.48
CA PRO A 324 24.31 -11.61 18.65
C PRO A 324 23.90 -13.07 18.43
N ASP A 325 24.16 -13.90 19.44
CA ASP A 325 23.79 -15.32 19.45
C ASP A 325 22.30 -15.50 19.11
N GLU A 326 22.03 -16.22 18.01
CA GLU A 326 20.68 -16.50 17.49
C GLU A 326 19.80 -17.29 18.47
N THR A 327 20.37 -17.80 19.56
CA THR A 327 19.66 -18.57 20.59
C THR A 327 18.68 -17.72 21.42
N LEU A 328 18.80 -16.39 21.42
CA LEU A 328 17.91 -15.50 22.18
C LEU A 328 16.58 -15.16 21.48
N ILE A 329 16.40 -15.55 20.21
CA ILE A 329 15.19 -15.21 19.44
C ILE A 329 14.06 -16.25 19.64
N ALA A 330 14.35 -17.42 20.20
CA ALA A 330 13.36 -18.51 20.33
C ALA A 330 12.43 -18.40 21.56
N GLU A 331 12.70 -17.55 22.55
CA GLU A 331 11.94 -17.53 23.82
C GLU A 331 10.88 -16.43 23.95
N THR A 332 10.68 -15.58 22.95
CA THR A 332 9.59 -14.58 22.96
C THR A 332 8.56 -14.83 21.86
N GLY A 333 7.99 -16.03 21.85
CA GLY A 333 6.70 -16.29 21.20
C GLY A 333 5.57 -16.01 22.19
N PHE A 334 5.08 -14.76 22.21
CA PHE A 334 3.85 -14.35 22.90
C PHE A 334 2.66 -14.30 21.96
#